data_AF-A0A1S2IXV3-F1
#
_entry.id   AF-A0A1S2IXV3-F1
#
_cell.length_a   1.000
_cell.length_b   1.000
_cell.length_c   1.000
_cell.angle_alpha   90.00
_cell.angle_beta   90.00
_cell.angle_gamma   90.00
#
_symmetry.space_group_name_H-M   'P 1'
#
loop_
_entity.id
_entity.type
_entity.pdbx_description
1 polymer ?
#
loop_
_entity_poly.entity_id
_entity_poly.type
_entity_poly.pdbx_seq_one_letter_code
_entity_poly.pdbx_strand_id
1 'polypeptide(L)' 'MNPVWGLLAVGLLFAFLGLALAAEPGEGRDFMSRAHRQVFGEGVRNRFDDLPDVVFRALGVLFMFGGALMSIASLGFL' A
#
# COMPACT_ATOMS: atom_id res chain seq x y z
N MET A 1 -4.85 21.28 12.96
CA MET A 1 -5.57 20.14 12.34
C MET A 1 -5.57 19.01 13.35
N ASN A 2 -6.71 18.39 13.65
CA ASN A 2 -6.77 17.30 14.62
C ASN A 2 -6.05 16.07 14.02
N PRO A 3 -5.02 15.52 14.68
CA PRO A 3 -4.15 14.46 14.14
C PRO A 3 -4.92 13.18 13.80
N VAL A 4 -6.08 12.95 14.42
CA VAL A 4 -6.96 11.81 14.15
C VAL A 4 -7.43 11.80 12.69
N TRP A 5 -7.80 12.95 12.13
CA TRP A 5 -8.26 13.01 10.73
C TRP A 5 -7.14 12.70 9.74
N GLY A 6 -5.89 13.05 10.09
CA GLY A 6 -4.72 12.69 9.29
C GLY A 6 -4.47 11.18 9.29
N LEU A 7 -4.53 10.55 10.47
CA LEU A 7 -4.39 9.09 10.61
C LEU A 7 -5.50 8.32 9.90
N LEU A 8 -6.75 8.79 10.00
CA LEU A 8 -7.88 8.20 9.28
C LEU A 8 -7.70 8.26 7.76
N ALA A 9 -7.30 9.42 7.24
CA ALA A 9 -7.05 9.61 5.81
C ALA A 9 -5.93 8.70 5.31
N VAL A 10 -4.82 8.60 6.07
CA VAL A 10 -3.70 7.69 5.73
C VAL A 10 -4.14 6.22 5.77
N GLY A 11 -4.88 5.81 6.82
CA GLY A 11 -5.38 4.44 6.95
C GLY A 11 -6.31 4.04 5.80
N LEU A 12 -7.24 4.92 5.42
CA LEU A 12 -8.11 4.70 4.26
C LEU A 12 -7.33 4.61 2.96
N LEU A 13 -6.34 5.49 2.77
CA LEU A 13 -5.51 5.49 1.57
C LEU A 13 -4.72 4.19 1.43
N PHE A 14 -4.16 3.68 2.54
CA PHE A 14 -3.51 2.36 2.59
C PHE A 14 -4.50 1.23 2.30
N ALA A 15 -5.73 1.33 2.79
CA ALA A 15 -6.76 0.33 2.55
C ALA A 15 -7.12 0.22 1.05
N PHE A 16 -7.31 1.37 0.40
CA PHE A 16 -7.57 1.45 -1.04
C PHE A 16 -6.38 0.98 -1.87
N LEU A 17 -5.15 1.39 -1.51
CA LEU A 17 -3.95 0.94 -2.20
C LEU A 17 -3.81 -0.58 -2.12
N GLY A 18 -4.04 -1.14 -0.94
CA GLY A 18 -4.00 -2.57 -0.71
C GLY A 18 -5.03 -3.35 -1.54
N LEU A 19 -6.25 -2.82 -1.62
CA LEU A 19 -7.31 -3.38 -2.46
C LEU A 19 -6.94 -3.36 -3.95
N ALA A 20 -6.40 -2.24 -4.45
CA ALA A 20 -5.97 -2.11 -5.84
C ALA A 20 -4.83 -3.10 -6.18
N LEU A 21 -3.83 -3.20 -5.29
CA LEU A 21 -2.72 -4.16 -5.40
C LEU A 21 -3.21 -5.62 -5.39
N ALA A 22 -4.25 -5.93 -4.62
CA ALA A 22 -4.81 -7.28 -4.56
C ALA A 22 -5.70 -7.62 -5.76
N ALA A 23 -6.48 -6.65 -6.25
CA ALA A 23 -7.34 -6.84 -7.41
C ALA A 23 -6.50 -7.07 -8.67
N GLU A 24 -5.51 -6.20 -8.90
CA GLU A 24 -4.78 -6.11 -10.16
C GLU A 24 -3.26 -6.06 -9.90
N PRO A 25 -2.65 -7.21 -9.53
CA PRO A 25 -1.25 -7.26 -9.08
C PRO A 25 -0.25 -6.86 -10.17
N GLY A 26 -0.59 -7.03 -11.45
CA GLY A 26 0.25 -6.61 -12.58
C GLY A 26 0.41 -5.08 -12.66
N GLU A 27 -0.68 -4.32 -12.63
CA GLU A 27 -0.61 -2.84 -12.62
C GLU A 27 0.02 -2.31 -11.33
N GLY A 28 -0.28 -2.95 -10.20
CA GLY A 28 0.32 -2.61 -8.91
C GLY A 28 1.84 -2.81 -8.89
N ARG A 29 2.34 -3.82 -9.59
CA ARG A 29 3.77 -4.06 -9.81
C ARG A 29 4.44 -2.93 -10.57
N ASP A 30 3.85 -2.53 -11.70
CA ASP A 30 4.38 -1.46 -12.54
C ASP A 30 4.35 -0.12 -11.83
N PHE A 31 3.31 0.13 -11.03
CA PHE A 31 3.25 1.30 -10.16
C PHE A 31 4.37 1.29 -9.11
N MET A 32 4.56 0.18 -8.39
CA MET A 32 5.61 0.10 -7.37
C MET A 32 7.02 0.11 -7.97
N SER A 33 7.21 -0.51 -9.13
CA SER A 33 8.45 -0.42 -9.90
C SER A 33 8.82 1.02 -10.22
N ARG A 34 7.85 1.80 -10.74
CA ARG A 34 8.04 3.22 -11.05
C ARG A 34 8.27 4.05 -9.80
N ALA A 35 7.47 3.86 -8.76
CA ALA A 35 7.62 4.57 -7.50
C ALA A 35 8.97 4.27 -6.83
N HIS A 36 9.38 2.99 -6.82
CA HIS A 36 10.65 2.56 -6.27
C HIS A 36 11.83 3.15 -7.05
N ARG A 37 11.77 3.16 -8.39
CA ARG A 37 12.77 3.81 -9.25
C ARG A 37 12.84 5.33 -9.02
N GLN A 38 11.71 5.98 -8.73
CA GLN A 38 11.65 7.41 -8.46
C GLN A 38 12.27 7.78 -7.10
N VAL A 39 12.13 6.91 -6.09
CA VAL A 39 12.65 7.13 -4.74
C VAL A 39 14.12 6.70 -4.61
N PHE A 40 14.50 5.57 -5.22
CA PHE A 40 15.81 4.94 -5.04
C PHE A 40 16.75 5.07 -6.25
N GLY A 41 16.27 5.58 -7.39
CA GLY A 41 17.04 5.78 -8.61
C GLY A 41 17.10 4.54 -9.52
N GLU A 42 17.59 4.72 -10.75
CA GLU A 42 17.57 3.71 -11.83
C GLU A 42 18.49 2.49 -11.59
N GLY A 43 19.40 2.57 -10.62
CA GLY A 43 20.40 1.53 -10.35
C GLY A 43 19.96 0.44 -9.37
N VAL A 44 18.82 0.61 -8.69
CA VAL A 44 18.33 -0.38 -7.72
C VAL A 44 17.53 -1.46 -8.45
N ARG A 45 18.04 -2.69 -8.41
CA ARG A 45 17.36 -3.86 -8.98
C ARG A 45 15.98 -3.98 -8.35
N ASN A 46 14.96 -3.75 -9.17
CA ASN A 46 13.59 -3.68 -8.74
C ASN A 46 13.09 -5.09 -8.38
N ARG A 47 13.19 -5.48 -7.11
CA ARG A 47 12.70 -6.80 -6.64
C ARG A 47 11.22 -7.01 -6.92
N PHE A 48 10.46 -5.92 -7.05
CA PHE A 48 9.03 -5.99 -7.34
C PHE A 48 8.74 -6.70 -8.67
N ASP A 49 9.58 -6.58 -9.71
CA ASP A 49 9.39 -7.27 -11.01
C ASP A 49 9.64 -8.78 -10.95
N ASP A 50 10.28 -9.29 -9.89
CA ASP A 50 10.54 -10.72 -9.67
C ASP A 50 9.55 -11.36 -8.66
N LEU A 51 8.76 -10.57 -7.90
CA LEU A 51 7.76 -11.08 -6.94
C LEU A 51 6.51 -11.75 -7.57
N PRO A 52 6.22 -13.04 -7.33
CA PRO A 52 5.02 -13.69 -7.87
C PRO A 52 3.72 -12.91 -7.58
N ASP A 53 2.76 -12.94 -8.51
CA ASP A 53 1.48 -12.22 -8.38
C ASP A 53 0.73 -12.56 -7.08
N VAL A 54 0.87 -13.80 -6.59
CA VAL A 54 0.32 -14.23 -5.30
C VAL A 54 0.93 -13.48 -4.12
N VAL A 55 2.23 -13.16 -4.17
CA VAL A 55 2.92 -12.40 -3.13
C VAL A 55 2.50 -10.93 -3.20
N PHE A 56 2.32 -10.38 -4.40
CA PHE A 56 1.77 -9.02 -4.57
C PHE A 56 0.35 -8.90 -4.06
N ARG A 57 -0.49 -9.92 -4.33
CA ARG A 57 -1.83 -10.03 -3.76
C ARG A 57 -1.81 -10.09 -2.25
N ALA A 58 -0.95 -10.93 -1.67
CA ALA A 58 -0.79 -11.02 -0.23
C ALA A 58 -0.34 -9.70 0.40
N LEU A 59 0.59 -8.98 -0.24
CA LEU A 59 0.99 -7.63 0.14
C LEU A 59 -0.20 -6.67 0.10
N GLY A 60 -0.96 -6.65 -0.99
CA GLY A 60 -2.16 -5.83 -1.12
C GLY A 60 -3.17 -6.09 -0.01
N VAL A 61 -3.45 -7.36 0.29
CA VAL A 61 -4.31 -7.75 1.43
C VAL A 61 -3.73 -7.27 2.76
N LEU A 62 -2.42 -7.38 2.96
CA LEU A 62 -1.76 -6.92 4.19
C LEU A 62 -1.87 -5.40 4.36
N PHE A 63 -1.67 -4.64 3.28
CA PHE A 63 -1.89 -3.19 3.23
C PHE A 63 -3.36 -2.83 3.51
N MET A 64 -4.29 -3.61 2.96
CA MET A 64 -5.72 -3.44 3.18
C MET A 64 -6.09 -3.58 4.65
N PHE A 65 -5.66 -4.68 5.28
CA PHE A 65 -5.89 -4.94 6.70
C PHE A 65 -5.16 -3.93 7.60
N GLY A 66 -3.92 -3.58 7.28
CA GLY A 66 -3.15 -2.59 8.03
C GLY A 66 -3.81 -1.21 8.01
N GLY A 67 -4.26 -0.76 6.84
CA GLY A 67 -5.00 0.49 6.67
C GLY A 67 -6.32 0.48 7.45
N ALA A 68 -7.10 -0.60 7.35
CA ALA A 68 -8.35 -0.76 8.08
C ALA A 68 -8.14 -0.73 9.61
N LEU A 69 -7.12 -1.45 10.11
CA LEU A 69 -6.76 -1.42 11.53
C LEU A 69 -6.35 -0.02 12.01
N MET A 70 -5.58 0.71 11.20
CA MET A 70 -5.20 2.09 11.52
C MET A 70 -6.41 3.01 11.59
N SER A 71 -7.34 2.89 10.63
CA SER A 71 -8.59 3.66 10.62
C SER A 71 -9.47 3.33 11.84
N ILE A 72 -9.61 2.04 12.20
CA ILE A 72 -10.37 1.60 13.39
C ILE A 72 -9.71 2.11 14.67
N ALA A 73 -8.39 1.96 14.80
CA ALA A 73 -7.65 2.47 15.96
C ALA A 73 -7.83 3.98 16.11
N SER A 74 -7.80 4.72 15.00
CA SER A 74 -8.00 6.17 15.01
C SER A 74 -9.44 6.58 15.36
N LEU A 75 -10.44 5.75 15.02
CA LEU A 75 -11.83 5.96 15.45
C LEU A 75 -12.04 5.68 16.94
N GLY A 76 -11.27 4.76 17.53
CA GLY A 76 -11.30 4.50 18.99
C GLY A 76 -10.71 5.63 19.84
N PHE A 77 -10.04 6.60 19.23
CA PHE A 77 -9.46 7.81 19.86
C PHE A 77 -10.29 9.09 19.62
N LEU A 78 -11.42 9.00 18.89
CA LEU A 78 -12.39 10.09 18.67
C LEU A 78 -13.43 10.15 19.80
#